data_AF-S9PXG7-F1
#
_entry.id   AF-S9PXG7-F1
#
_cell.length_a   1.000
_cell.length_b   1.000
_cell.length_c   1.000
_cell.angle_alpha   90.00
_cell.angle_beta   90.00
_cell.angle_gamma   90.00
#
_symmetry.space_group_name_H-M   'P 1'
#
loop_
_entity.id
_entity.type
_entity.pdbx_description
1 polymer ?
#
loop_
_entity_poly.entity_id
_entity_poly.type
_entity_poly.pdbx_seq_one_letter_code
_entity_poly.pdbx_strand_id
1 'polypeptide(L)'
;MASQKKQGERVLPVRSTRKRRQLPDMLYYDENTDSYVMPDHSQVSISSKTPSQSSSMNSDQVANLQGEHARELRIQELMESKLHHIRKEQRRQRYQRLQWMQDYQEWDKSEDQDQWNSDNETFGPAEQASAILDALRFSEQFMQVEQT
;
A
#
# COMPACT_ATOMS: atom_id res chain seq x y z
N MET A 1 -20.30 -0.32 71.44
CA MET A 1 -21.62 -0.19 70.78
C MET A 1 -21.41 -0.27 69.29
N ALA A 2 -21.78 -1.39 68.65
CA ALA A 2 -21.57 -1.61 67.22
C ALA A 2 -22.87 -1.30 66.45
N SER A 3 -22.80 -0.39 65.48
CA SER A 3 -23.96 -0.02 64.65
C SER A 3 -24.33 -1.17 63.71
N GLN A 4 -25.55 -1.67 63.84
CA GLN A 4 -26.11 -2.69 62.96
C GLN A 4 -26.29 -2.13 61.54
N LYS A 5 -25.60 -2.71 60.55
CA LYS A 5 -25.80 -2.39 59.14
C LYS A 5 -27.12 -2.99 58.66
N LYS A 6 -27.98 -2.16 58.07
CA LYS A 6 -29.24 -2.57 57.42
C LYS A 6 -28.93 -3.57 56.31
N GLN A 7 -29.56 -4.75 56.36
CA GLN A 7 -29.55 -5.69 55.25
C GLN A 7 -30.21 -5.05 54.02
N GLY A 8 -29.47 -4.91 52.92
CA GLY A 8 -29.99 -4.45 51.63
C GLY A 8 -29.17 -3.36 50.93
N GLU A 9 -28.22 -2.72 51.60
CA GLU A 9 -27.40 -1.68 50.96
C GLU A 9 -26.30 -2.33 50.08
N ARG A 10 -26.53 -2.41 48.77
CA ARG A 10 -25.49 -2.78 47.80
C ARG A 10 -24.50 -1.62 47.67
N VAL A 11 -23.44 -1.65 48.47
CA VAL A 11 -22.29 -0.76 48.31
C VAL A 11 -21.56 -1.16 47.02
N LEU A 12 -21.76 -0.39 45.95
CA LEU A 12 -20.93 -0.51 44.75
C LEU A 12 -19.49 -0.08 45.10
N PRO A 13 -18.45 -0.87 44.77
CA PRO A 13 -17.08 -0.47 45.02
C PRO A 13 -16.78 0.86 44.31
N VAL A 14 -16.20 1.82 45.05
CA VAL A 14 -15.91 3.21 44.62
C VAL A 14 -15.05 3.29 43.36
N ARG A 15 -14.38 2.20 42.98
CA ARG A 15 -13.64 2.07 41.72
C ARG A 15 -13.98 0.73 41.08
N SER A 16 -14.65 0.77 39.93
CA SER A 16 -14.84 -0.40 39.07
C SER A 16 -13.48 -0.97 38.66
N THR A 17 -13.09 -2.12 39.22
CA THR A 17 -11.90 -2.88 38.79
C THR A 17 -12.14 -3.67 37.50
N ARG A 18 -13.37 -3.63 36.95
CA ARG A 18 -13.71 -4.28 35.70
C ARG A 18 -12.98 -3.56 34.57
N LYS A 19 -11.97 -4.20 33.99
CA LYS A 19 -11.31 -3.72 32.76
C LYS A 19 -12.40 -3.46 31.73
N ARG A 20 -12.63 -2.19 31.38
CA ARG A 20 -13.43 -1.83 30.21
C ARG A 20 -12.76 -2.52 29.02
N ARG A 21 -13.52 -3.31 28.26
CA ARG A 21 -13.06 -3.79 26.97
C ARG A 21 -12.77 -2.55 26.12
N GLN A 22 -11.49 -2.24 25.92
CA GLN A 22 -11.10 -1.29 24.90
C GLN A 22 -11.48 -1.93 23.58
N LEU A 23 -12.34 -1.23 22.82
CA LEU A 23 -12.60 -1.61 21.44
C LEU A 23 -11.28 -1.41 20.66
N PRO A 24 -10.98 -2.26 19.67
CA PRO A 24 -9.82 -2.05 18.82
C PRO A 24 -9.97 -0.72 18.07
N ASP A 25 -8.90 0.06 18.03
CA ASP A 25 -8.88 1.30 17.26
C ASP A 25 -9.03 0.94 15.79
N MET A 26 -10.12 1.39 15.18
CA MET A 26 -10.36 1.16 13.77
C MET A 26 -9.65 2.23 12.95
N LEU A 27 -8.93 1.78 11.93
CA LEU A 27 -8.40 2.65 10.88
C LEU A 27 -9.54 3.44 10.25
N TYR A 28 -9.31 4.73 10.00
CA TYR A 28 -10.21 5.54 9.18
C TYR A 28 -9.49 5.95 7.90
N TYR A 29 -10.26 6.11 6.83
CA TYR A 29 -9.74 6.60 5.57
C TYR A 29 -9.62 8.12 5.62
N ASP A 30 -8.43 8.65 5.36
CA ASP A 30 -8.19 10.08 5.22
C ASP A 30 -8.18 10.47 3.75
N GLU A 31 -9.17 11.27 3.36
CA GLU A 31 -9.36 11.75 1.99
C GLU A 31 -8.25 12.71 1.54
N ASN A 32 -7.56 13.37 2.48
CA ASN A 32 -6.50 14.33 2.14
C ASN A 32 -5.19 13.63 1.77
N THR A 33 -4.93 12.47 2.39
CA THR A 33 -3.71 11.68 2.18
C THR A 33 -3.94 10.41 1.36
N ASP A 34 -5.19 10.10 1.00
CA ASP A 34 -5.60 8.92 0.23
C ASP A 34 -5.08 7.63 0.91
N SER A 35 -5.22 7.56 2.23
CA SER A 35 -4.63 6.48 3.03
C SER A 35 -5.42 6.18 4.31
N TYR A 36 -5.30 4.94 4.80
CA TYR A 36 -5.89 4.54 6.08
C TYR A 36 -4.95 4.90 7.24
N VAL A 37 -5.45 5.72 8.17
CA VAL A 37 -4.67 6.29 9.28
C VAL A 37 -5.22 5.82 10.63
N MET A 38 -4.33 5.65 11.62
CA MET A 38 -4.72 5.33 12.99
C MET A 38 -5.15 6.58 13.75
N PRO A 39 -6.20 6.53 14.59
CA PRO A 39 -6.61 7.69 15.40
C PRO A 39 -5.48 8.15 16.32
N ASP A 40 -5.19 9.45 16.33
CA ASP A 40 -4.20 10.02 17.23
C ASP A 40 -4.66 9.88 18.68
N HIS A 41 -3.92 9.10 19.47
CA HIS A 41 -4.09 9.03 20.90
C HIS A 41 -3.55 10.32 21.52
N SER A 42 -4.42 11.29 21.75
CA SER A 42 -4.18 12.32 22.76
C SER A 42 -4.11 11.60 24.11
N GLN A 43 -2.90 11.16 24.48
CA GLN A 43 -2.66 10.71 25.85
C GLN A 43 -2.99 11.89 26.75
N VAL A 44 -4.03 11.74 27.56
CA VAL A 44 -4.32 12.63 28.67
C VAL A 44 -3.04 12.70 29.50
N SER A 45 -2.35 13.82 29.37
CA SER A 45 -1.11 14.11 30.08
C SER A 45 -1.43 14.17 31.56
N ILE A 46 -1.24 13.04 32.24
CA ILE A 46 -1.23 12.97 33.69
C ILE A 46 -0.04 13.83 34.11
N SER A 47 -0.36 15.03 34.60
CA SER A 47 0.55 15.95 35.27
C SER A 47 1.36 15.18 36.32
N SER A 48 2.59 14.81 35.96
CA SER A 48 3.59 14.36 36.91
C SER A 48 4.57 15.51 37.13
N LYS A 49 4.40 16.20 38.26
CA LYS A 49 5.46 17.02 38.86
C LYS A 49 6.69 16.13 39.04
N THR A 50 7.72 16.31 38.23
CA THR A 50 9.05 15.77 38.48
C THR A 50 9.86 16.82 39.25
N PRO A 51 10.43 16.50 40.43
CA PRO A 51 11.35 17.40 41.09
C PRO A 51 12.65 17.41 40.26
N SER A 52 13.08 18.61 39.89
CA SER A 52 14.39 18.86 39.28
C SER A 52 15.50 18.42 40.24
N GLN A 53 16.03 17.22 40.06
CA GLN A 53 17.31 16.82 40.62
C GLN A 53 18.38 16.99 39.54
N SER A 54 19.22 18.01 39.71
CA SER A 54 20.45 18.19 38.95
C SER A 54 21.45 17.11 39.37
N SER A 55 21.45 15.97 38.68
CA SER A 55 22.52 14.98 38.79
C SER A 55 23.69 15.43 37.92
N SER A 56 24.85 15.69 38.54
CA SER A 56 26.12 15.84 37.82
C SER A 56 26.42 14.49 37.14
N MET A 57 26.33 14.46 35.81
CA MET A 57 26.56 13.23 35.05
C MET A 57 28.05 12.92 35.02
N ASN A 58 28.41 11.67 35.33
CA ASN A 58 29.79 11.20 35.23
C ASN A 58 30.23 11.17 33.75
N SER A 59 31.52 11.41 33.47
CA SER A 59 32.12 11.40 32.13
C SER A 59 31.68 10.22 31.25
N ASP A 60 31.59 9.02 31.84
CA ASP A 60 31.19 7.79 31.12
C ASP A 60 29.71 7.79 30.69
N GLN A 61 28.85 8.51 31.40
CA GLN A 61 27.44 8.67 31.03
C GLN A 61 27.28 9.65 29.87
N VAL A 62 28.11 10.70 29.81
CA VAL A 62 28.14 11.67 28.70
C VAL A 62 28.60 11.02 27.40
N ALA A 63 29.64 10.17 27.47
CA ALA A 63 30.12 9.42 26.30
C ALA A 63 29.06 8.42 25.77
N ASN A 64 28.35 7.73 26.67
CA ASN A 64 27.26 6.84 26.28
C ASN A 64 26.08 7.60 25.65
N LEU A 65 25.71 8.77 26.17
CA LEU A 65 24.67 9.62 25.58
C LEU A 65 25.04 10.13 24.18
N GLN A 66 26.31 10.47 23.95
CA GLN A 66 26.78 10.83 22.61
C GLN A 66 26.71 9.65 21.63
N GLY A 67 27.02 8.43 22.09
CA GLY A 67 26.88 7.21 21.30
C GLY A 67 25.42 6.88 20.94
N GLU A 68 24.49 7.05 21.87
CA GLU A 68 23.05 6.91 21.63
C GLU A 68 22.54 7.96 20.64
N HIS A 69 22.92 9.23 20.80
CA HIS A 69 22.53 10.30 19.88
C HIS A 69 23.04 10.07 18.45
N ALA A 70 24.28 9.59 18.29
CA ALA A 70 24.82 9.24 16.97
C ALA A 70 24.09 8.06 16.33
N ARG A 71 23.67 7.06 17.13
CA ARG A 71 22.82 5.96 16.67
C ARG A 71 21.44 6.47 16.24
N GLU A 72 20.84 7.36 17.01
CA GLU A 72 19.52 7.92 16.72
C GLU A 72 19.52 8.75 15.43
N LEU A 73 20.54 9.58 15.21
CA LEU A 73 20.70 10.33 13.95
C LEU A 73 20.81 9.40 12.75
N ARG A 74 21.56 8.29 12.87
CA ARG A 74 21.68 7.30 11.79
C ARG A 74 20.35 6.60 11.51
N ILE A 75 19.56 6.33 12.53
CA ILE A 75 18.21 5.76 12.38
C ILE A 75 17.30 6.76 11.66
N GLN A 76 17.34 8.03 12.05
CA GLN A 76 16.56 9.09 11.40
C GLN A 76 16.93 9.21 9.91
N GLU A 77 18.22 9.25 9.58
CA GLU A 77 18.70 9.29 8.19
C GLU A 77 18.23 8.07 7.38
N LEU A 78 18.28 6.87 7.98
CA LEU A 78 17.78 5.65 7.34
C LEU A 78 16.26 5.71 7.12
N MET A 79 15.49 6.25 8.07
CA MET A 79 14.04 6.43 7.91
C MET A 79 13.73 7.44 6.81
N GLU A 80 14.43 8.57 6.77
CA GLU A 80 14.27 9.57 5.72
C GLU A 80 14.56 9.01 4.33
N SER A 81 15.64 8.24 4.20
CA SER A 81 16.01 7.54 2.96
C SER A 81 14.91 6.55 2.53
N LYS A 82 14.38 5.74 3.45
CA LYS A 82 13.25 4.84 3.17
C LYS A 82 12.00 5.59 2.72
N LEU A 83 11.64 6.68 3.42
CA LEU A 83 10.50 7.52 3.06
C LEU A 83 10.66 8.12 1.66
N HIS A 84 11.87 8.59 1.33
CA HIS A 84 12.17 9.08 -0.02
C HIS A 84 11.97 8.00 -1.09
N HIS A 85 12.45 6.79 -0.83
CA HIS A 85 12.27 5.65 -1.74
C HIS A 85 10.79 5.32 -1.98
N ILE A 86 9.99 5.23 -0.91
CA ILE A 86 8.54 4.95 -1.00
C ILE A 86 7.84 6.05 -1.81
N ARG A 87 8.13 7.33 -1.56
CA ARG A 87 7.57 8.45 -2.34
C ARG A 87 7.92 8.35 -3.82
N LYS A 88 9.15 7.94 -4.14
CA LYS A 88 9.61 7.74 -5.51
C LYS A 88 8.85 6.60 -6.19
N GLU A 89 8.63 5.48 -5.51
CA GLU A 89 7.85 4.36 -6.02
C GLU A 89 6.38 4.73 -6.24
N GLN A 90 5.74 5.37 -5.27
CA GLN A 90 4.37 5.85 -5.39
C GLN A 90 4.21 6.83 -6.56
N ARG A 91 5.20 7.72 -6.78
CA ARG A 91 5.22 8.61 -7.95
C ARG A 91 5.29 7.81 -9.26
N ARG A 92 6.18 6.80 -9.34
CA ARG A 92 6.28 5.91 -10.52
C ARG A 92 4.97 5.17 -10.78
N GLN A 93 4.32 4.63 -9.74
CA GLN A 93 3.03 3.94 -9.86
C GLN A 93 1.92 4.87 -10.36
N ARG A 94 1.85 6.11 -9.86
CA ARG A 94 0.90 7.11 -10.37
C ARG A 94 1.11 7.42 -11.84
N TYR A 95 2.35 7.58 -12.30
CA TYR A 95 2.64 7.78 -13.72
C TYR A 95 2.22 6.57 -14.57
N GLN A 96 2.49 5.34 -14.11
CA GLN A 96 2.03 4.13 -14.80
C GLN A 96 0.50 4.05 -14.89
N ARG A 97 -0.22 4.41 -13.81
CA ARG A 97 -1.68 4.44 -13.80
C ARG A 97 -2.24 5.49 -14.76
N LEU A 98 -1.64 6.68 -14.80
CA LEU A 98 -2.03 7.75 -15.72
C LEU A 98 -1.78 7.34 -17.18
N GLN A 99 -0.64 6.70 -17.46
CA GLN A 99 -0.34 6.15 -18.78
C GLN A 99 -1.39 5.12 -19.18
N TRP A 100 -1.72 4.18 -18.30
CA TRP A 100 -2.74 3.17 -18.58
C TRP A 100 -4.12 3.78 -18.83
N MET A 101 -4.47 4.85 -18.11
CA MET A 101 -5.72 5.57 -18.31
C MET A 101 -5.77 6.29 -19.67
N GLN A 102 -4.63 6.83 -20.10
CA GLN A 102 -4.48 7.48 -21.40
C GLN A 102 -4.53 6.46 -22.55
N ASP A 103 -3.81 5.34 -22.41
CA ASP A 103 -3.83 4.22 -23.35
C ASP A 103 -5.24 3.63 -23.47
N TYR A 104 -5.97 3.49 -22.35
CA TYR A 104 -7.36 3.02 -22.36
C TYR A 104 -8.29 3.98 -23.09
N GLN A 105 -8.10 5.30 -22.90
CA GLN A 105 -8.91 6.30 -23.59
C GLN A 105 -8.59 6.39 -25.10
N GLU A 106 -7.34 6.12 -25.48
CA GLU A 106 -6.94 5.97 -26.90
C GLU A 106 -7.55 4.69 -27.50
N TRP A 107 -7.52 3.58 -26.76
CA TRP A 107 -8.12 2.31 -27.15
C TRP A 107 -9.64 2.43 -27.34
N ASP A 108 -10.36 3.03 -26.39
CA ASP A 108 -11.80 3.28 -26.44
C ASP A 108 -12.20 4.10 -27.68
N LYS A 109 -11.38 5.11 -28.04
CA LYS A 109 -11.58 5.90 -29.28
C LYS A 109 -11.28 5.11 -30.55
N SER A 110 -10.33 4.18 -30.52
CA SER A 110 -10.00 3.32 -31.67
C SER A 110 -11.03 2.20 -31.85
N GLU A 111 -11.65 1.70 -30.78
CA GLU A 111 -12.69 0.67 -30.84
C GLU A 111 -13.95 1.17 -31.58
N ASP A 112 -14.30 2.45 -31.39
CA ASP A 112 -15.39 3.11 -32.13
C ASP A 112 -15.03 3.45 -33.59
N GLN A 113 -13.74 3.46 -33.96
CA GLN A 113 -13.26 3.74 -35.32
C GLN A 113 -12.90 2.49 -36.13
N ASP A 114 -12.65 1.36 -35.46
CA ASP A 114 -12.50 0.05 -36.08
C ASP A 114 -13.88 -0.48 -36.52
N GLN A 115 -14.45 0.14 -37.56
CA GLN A 115 -15.43 -0.54 -38.39
C GLN A 115 -14.75 -1.79 -38.94
N TRP A 116 -15.20 -2.95 -38.50
CA TRP A 116 -14.86 -4.23 -39.12
C TRP A 116 -15.25 -4.14 -40.60
N ASN A 117 -14.28 -3.89 -41.47
CA ASN A 117 -14.46 -3.90 -42.91
C ASN A 117 -14.53 -5.36 -43.36
N SER A 118 -15.70 -6.00 -43.21
CA SER A 118 -15.92 -7.40 -43.63
C SER A 118 -15.67 -7.59 -45.13
N ASP A 119 -15.76 -6.50 -45.88
CA ASP A 119 -15.61 -6.48 -47.32
C ASP A 119 -14.13 -6.47 -47.75
N ASN A 120 -13.19 -6.25 -46.83
CA ASN A 120 -11.75 -6.39 -47.09
C ASN A 120 -11.25 -7.83 -46.95
N GLU A 121 -12.07 -8.76 -46.44
CA GLU A 121 -11.74 -10.19 -46.37
C GLU A 121 -12.25 -11.00 -47.58
N THR A 122 -12.99 -10.37 -48.50
CA THR A 122 -13.31 -11.00 -49.78
C THR A 122 -12.07 -11.04 -50.68
N PHE A 123 -11.21 -12.03 -50.42
CA PHE A 123 -10.16 -12.44 -51.36
C PHE A 123 -10.81 -12.66 -52.72
N GLY A 124 -10.40 -11.85 -53.70
CA GLY A 124 -10.87 -12.00 -55.07
C GLY A 124 -10.53 -13.39 -55.63
N PRO A 125 -11.21 -13.88 -56.67
CA PRO A 125 -10.95 -15.20 -57.25
C PRO A 125 -9.48 -15.40 -57.65
N ALA A 126 -8.78 -14.32 -58.01
CA ALA A 126 -7.36 -14.34 -58.36
C ALA A 126 -6.44 -14.58 -57.16
N GLU A 127 -6.75 -14.00 -55.99
CA GLU A 127 -5.97 -14.14 -54.77
C GLU A 127 -6.19 -15.51 -54.10
N GLN A 128 -7.41 -16.06 -54.24
CA GLN A 128 -7.68 -17.44 -53.85
C GLN A 128 -6.90 -18.43 -54.73
N ALA A 129 -6.82 -18.20 -56.03
CA ALA A 129 -6.05 -19.05 -56.94
C ALA A 129 -4.55 -19.00 -56.64
N SER A 130 -3.98 -17.84 -56.32
CA SER A 130 -2.57 -17.73 -55.92
C SER A 130 -2.30 -18.40 -54.58
N ALA A 131 -3.18 -18.23 -53.59
CA ALA A 131 -3.05 -18.89 -52.29
C ALA A 131 -3.12 -20.42 -52.40
N ILE A 132 -4.00 -20.95 -53.27
CA ILE A 132 -4.08 -22.39 -53.54
C ILE A 132 -2.79 -22.89 -54.22
N LEU A 133 -2.24 -22.16 -55.19
CA LEU A 133 -1.00 -22.55 -55.86
C LEU A 133 0.20 -22.55 -54.91
N ASP A 134 0.28 -21.57 -54.01
CA ASP A 134 1.35 -21.50 -53.01
C ASP A 134 1.20 -22.61 -51.95
N ALA A 135 -0.02 -22.92 -51.52
CA ALA A 135 -0.29 -24.05 -50.62
C ALA A 135 0.08 -25.40 -51.28
N LEU A 136 -0.20 -25.58 -52.56
CA LEU A 136 0.18 -26.78 -53.31
C LEU A 136 1.71 -26.92 -53.42
N ARG A 137 2.43 -25.84 -53.75
CA ARG A 137 3.91 -25.88 -53.77
C ARG A 137 4.50 -26.18 -52.40
N PHE A 138 3.94 -25.61 -51.33
CA PHE A 138 4.39 -25.90 -49.97
C PHE A 138 4.19 -27.39 -49.63
N SER A 139 3.03 -27.96 -50.00
CA SER A 139 2.76 -29.38 -49.78
C SER A 139 3.70 -30.30 -50.59
N GLU A 140 4.07 -29.89 -51.80
CA GLU A 140 5.02 -30.62 -52.65
C GLU A 140 6.44 -30.60 -52.07
N GLN A 141 6.88 -29.45 -51.56
CA GLN A 141 8.16 -29.33 -50.84
C GLN A 141 8.19 -30.23 -49.61
N PHE A 142 7.08 -30.36 -48.89
CA PHE A 142 6.99 -31.21 -47.72
C PHE A 142 7.00 -32.71 -48.07
N MET A 143 6.30 -33.12 -49.12
CA MET A 143 6.30 -34.52 -49.58
C MET A 143 7.65 -34.97 -50.14
N GLN A 144 8.43 -34.07 -50.74
CA GLN A 144 9.79 -34.39 -51.23
C GLN A 144 10.77 -34.68 -50.08
N VAL A 145 10.55 -34.11 -48.89
CA VAL A 145 11.39 -34.35 -47.70
C VAL A 145 11.12 -35.73 -47.08
N GLU A 146 9.91 -36.27 -47.24
CA GLU A 146 9.58 -37.62 -46.72
C GLU A 146 10.02 -38.77 -47.66
N GLN A 147 10.50 -38.46 -48.87
CA GLN A 147 10.95 -39.45 -49.86
C GLN A 147 12.48 -39.64 -49.94
N THR A 148 13.25 -38.94 -49.09
CA THR A 148 14.71 -39.13 -48.90
C THR A 148 15.01 -39.82 -47.58
#